data_AF-A0A1W9GEA4-F1
#
_entry.id   AF-A0A1W9GEA4-F1
#
_cell.length_a   1.000
_cell.length_b   1.000
_cell.length_c   1.000
_cell.angle_alpha   90.00
_cell.angle_beta   90.00
_cell.angle_gamma   90.00
#
_symmetry.space_group_name_H-M   'P 1'
#
loop_
_entity.id
_entity.type
_entity.pdbx_description
1 polymer ?
#
loop_
_entity_poly.entity_id
_entity_poly.type
_entity_poly.pdbx_seq_one_letter_code
_entity_poly.pdbx_strand_id
1 'polypeptide(L)'
;MPFELIVGAWVATGLTLLIFTFLYKDNSLFKLAEHLYVGVSVGYLIVKTYDTVIMHLIINPILDNGEFALLIPVAIGTLMLTRYVPKAAWMSRYAFAFIVGMGAGLAIPRTISSFILKQIEDTVRPLLSIAGPDGITFSMSLLNPASNLNAIIILLGVSSVLFYFFFSIEHSGAGKVVARTGILFLMISFGAAFGYTVMARMSLLIGRLTDLIEFSDDSYGRPTIWLTLLIVGALVVLSRRARQEPPQEG
;
A
#
# COMPACT_ATOMS: atom_id res chain seq x y z
N MET A 1 -0.22 -34.08 2.75
CA MET A 1 -0.17 -32.64 3.08
C MET A 1 -0.59 -32.44 4.52
N PRO A 2 0.02 -31.52 5.28
CA PRO A 2 -0.45 -31.16 6.62
C PRO A 2 -1.88 -30.63 6.55
N PHE A 3 -2.70 -30.99 7.54
CA PHE A 3 -4.11 -30.64 7.62
C PHE A 3 -4.35 -29.12 7.51
N GLU A 4 -3.47 -28.32 8.10
CA GLU A 4 -3.53 -26.86 8.06
C GLU A 4 -3.52 -26.28 6.64
N LEU A 5 -2.72 -26.85 5.74
CA LEU A 5 -2.67 -26.40 4.34
C LEU A 5 -3.95 -26.74 3.59
N ILE A 6 -4.58 -27.87 3.90
CA ILE A 6 -5.86 -28.27 3.30
C ILE A 6 -6.94 -27.29 3.77
N VAL A 7 -7.06 -27.05 5.08
CA VAL A 7 -8.02 -26.08 5.62
C VAL A 7 -7.78 -24.69 5.04
N GLY A 8 -6.52 -24.26 4.95
CA GLY A 8 -6.12 -22.99 4.34
C GLY A 8 -6.57 -22.89 2.88
N ALA A 9 -6.36 -23.93 2.08
CA ALA A 9 -6.79 -23.98 0.68
C ALA A 9 -8.32 -23.84 0.53
N TRP A 10 -9.09 -24.53 1.37
CA TRP A 10 -10.56 -24.44 1.37
C TRP A 10 -11.06 -23.04 1.74
N VAL A 11 -10.47 -22.43 2.78
CA VAL A 11 -10.82 -21.07 3.20
C VAL A 11 -10.43 -20.04 2.12
N ALA A 12 -9.22 -20.13 1.59
CA ALA A 12 -8.74 -19.22 0.54
C ALA A 12 -9.60 -19.29 -0.72
N THR A 13 -9.91 -20.51 -1.18
CA THR A 13 -10.79 -20.76 -2.33
C THR A 13 -12.19 -20.22 -2.07
N GLY A 14 -12.78 -20.52 -0.92
CA GLY A 14 -14.12 -20.07 -0.56
C GLY A 14 -14.24 -18.55 -0.54
N LEU A 15 -13.31 -17.86 0.13
CA LEU A 15 -13.30 -16.40 0.18
C LEU A 15 -13.07 -15.77 -1.20
N THR A 16 -12.18 -16.34 -2.01
CA THR A 16 -11.92 -15.86 -3.37
C THR A 16 -13.18 -15.95 -4.24
N LEU A 17 -13.91 -17.07 -4.18
CA LEU A 17 -15.14 -17.26 -4.93
C LEU A 17 -16.28 -16.35 -4.41
N LEU A 18 -16.40 -16.16 -3.08
CA LEU A 18 -17.37 -15.23 -2.50
C LEU A 18 -17.13 -13.79 -3.00
N ILE A 19 -15.87 -13.35 -3.08
CA ILE A 19 -15.52 -12.04 -3.64
C ILE A 19 -15.87 -11.96 -5.12
N PHE A 20 -15.54 -12.99 -5.91
CA PHE A 20 -15.90 -13.02 -7.34
C PHE A 20 -17.40 -13.01 -7.59
N THR A 21 -18.20 -13.33 -6.59
CA THR A 21 -19.66 -13.30 -6.74
C THR A 21 -20.19 -11.87 -6.95
N PHE A 22 -19.42 -10.85 -6.56
CA PHE A 22 -19.68 -9.45 -6.92
C PHE A 22 -19.88 -9.22 -8.42
N LEU A 23 -19.17 -9.99 -9.27
CA LEU A 23 -19.26 -9.87 -10.73
C LEU A 23 -20.68 -10.17 -11.25
N TYR A 24 -21.46 -10.97 -10.52
CA TYR A 24 -22.82 -11.33 -10.92
C TYR A 24 -23.86 -10.28 -10.47
N LYS A 25 -23.72 -9.73 -9.25
CA LYS A 25 -24.51 -8.64 -8.63
C LYS A 25 -24.06 -8.45 -7.17
N ASP A 26 -24.45 -7.34 -6.55
CA ASP A 26 -24.32 -7.18 -5.09
C ASP A 26 -25.24 -8.17 -4.37
N ASN A 27 -24.66 -9.15 -3.67
CA ASN A 27 -25.39 -10.24 -3.03
C ASN A 27 -24.93 -10.47 -1.59
N SER A 28 -25.72 -11.24 -0.83
CA SER A 28 -25.42 -11.52 0.58
C SER A 28 -24.10 -12.28 0.78
N LEU A 29 -23.69 -13.09 -0.21
CA LEU A 29 -22.44 -13.88 -0.16
C LEU A 29 -21.19 -12.99 -0.25
N PHE A 30 -21.21 -12.02 -1.15
CA PHE A 30 -20.17 -11.01 -1.30
C PHE A 30 -20.10 -10.13 -0.04
N LYS A 31 -21.24 -9.64 0.46
CA LYS A 31 -21.29 -8.82 1.70
C LYS A 31 -20.73 -9.55 2.90
N LEU A 32 -20.97 -10.86 3.02
CA LEU A 32 -20.36 -11.68 4.08
C LEU A 32 -18.84 -11.67 3.98
N ALA A 33 -18.30 -11.90 2.78
CA ALA A 33 -16.84 -11.86 2.57
C ALA A 33 -16.26 -10.47 2.83
N GLU A 34 -16.96 -9.41 2.43
CA GLU A 34 -16.56 -8.03 2.68
C GLU A 34 -16.53 -7.71 4.19
N HIS A 35 -17.60 -8.02 4.92
CA HIS A 35 -17.65 -7.81 6.37
C HIS A 35 -16.62 -8.65 7.13
N LEU A 36 -16.39 -9.90 6.71
CA LEU A 36 -15.33 -10.72 7.27
C LEU A 36 -13.95 -10.10 7.02
N TYR A 37 -13.67 -9.65 5.79
CA TYR A 37 -12.38 -9.06 5.43
C TYR A 37 -12.10 -7.77 6.22
N VAL A 38 -13.08 -6.86 6.29
CA VAL A 38 -12.96 -5.63 7.08
C VAL A 38 -12.85 -5.96 8.58
N GLY A 39 -13.62 -6.93 9.07
CA GLY A 39 -13.58 -7.39 10.46
C GLY A 39 -12.20 -7.95 10.86
N VAL A 40 -11.63 -8.83 10.04
CA VAL A 40 -10.27 -9.38 10.25
C VAL A 40 -9.23 -8.27 10.18
N SER A 41 -9.38 -7.31 9.26
CA SER A 41 -8.45 -6.18 9.14
C SER A 41 -8.44 -5.33 10.42
N VAL A 42 -9.62 -4.98 10.94
CA VAL A 42 -9.75 -4.22 12.20
C VAL A 42 -9.27 -5.06 13.38
N GLY A 43 -9.59 -6.34 13.44
CA GLY A 43 -9.13 -7.25 14.48
C GLY A 43 -7.60 -7.35 14.54
N TYR A 44 -6.95 -7.52 13.38
CA TYR A 44 -5.49 -7.51 13.28
C TYR A 44 -4.91 -6.18 13.76
N LEU A 45 -5.50 -5.05 13.38
CA LEU A 45 -5.06 -3.73 13.84
C LEU A 45 -5.19 -3.58 15.36
N ILE A 46 -6.27 -4.06 15.97
CA ILE A 46 -6.46 -4.02 17.44
C ILE A 46 -5.38 -4.84 18.13
N VAL A 47 -5.17 -6.10 17.71
CA VAL A 47 -4.17 -6.98 18.32
C VAL A 47 -2.77 -6.41 18.15
N LYS A 48 -2.43 -5.95 16.95
CA LYS A 48 -1.14 -5.31 16.67
C LYS A 48 -0.93 -4.05 17.50
N THR A 49 -1.97 -3.22 17.65
CA THR A 49 -1.88 -1.99 18.46
C THR A 49 -1.71 -2.34 19.93
N TYR A 50 -2.43 -3.33 20.44
CA TYR A 50 -2.27 -3.80 21.81
C TYR A 50 -0.84 -4.29 22.07
N ASP A 51 -0.33 -5.20 21.23
CA ASP A 51 1.00 -5.76 21.40
C ASP A 51 2.11 -4.70 21.21
N THR A 52 2.05 -3.93 20.13
CA THR A 52 3.10 -2.95 19.81
C THR A 52 3.02 -1.73 20.74
N VAL A 53 1.84 -1.12 20.90
CA VAL A 53 1.71 0.15 21.62
C VAL A 53 1.57 -0.06 23.12
N ILE A 54 0.70 -0.98 23.56
CA ILE A 54 0.44 -1.15 24.98
C ILE A 54 1.55 -2.01 25.61
N MET A 55 1.82 -3.20 25.07
CA MET A 55 2.82 -4.07 25.68
C MET A 55 4.25 -3.56 25.45
N HIS A 56 4.64 -3.37 24.18
CA HIS A 56 6.03 -3.11 23.85
C HIS A 56 6.49 -1.65 24.06
N LEU A 57 5.62 -0.67 23.85
CA LEU A 57 5.96 0.76 23.98
C LEU A 57 5.64 1.36 25.35
N ILE A 58 4.72 0.76 26.12
CA ILE A 58 4.28 1.30 27.42
C ILE A 58 4.66 0.35 28.56
N ILE A 59 4.17 -0.88 28.56
CA ILE A 59 4.30 -1.78 29.72
C ILE A 59 5.75 -2.25 29.91
N ASN A 60 6.36 -2.87 28.89
CA ASN A 60 7.72 -3.43 29.02
C ASN A 60 8.76 -2.35 29.38
N PRO A 61 8.79 -1.15 28.76
CA PRO A 61 9.77 -0.13 29.12
C PRO A 61 9.57 0.43 30.54
N ILE A 62 8.33 0.55 31.01
CA ILE A 62 8.05 1.08 32.35
C ILE A 62 8.35 0.05 33.43
N LEU A 63 7.98 -1.22 33.23
CA LEU A 63 8.12 -2.27 34.23
C LEU A 63 9.52 -2.90 34.23
N ASP A 64 10.08 -3.18 33.06
CA ASP A 64 11.36 -3.91 32.96
C ASP A 64 12.55 -2.96 32.98
N ASN A 65 12.46 -1.81 32.30
CA ASN A 65 13.57 -0.84 32.20
C ASN A 65 13.46 0.31 33.21
N GLY A 66 12.36 0.42 33.95
CA GLY A 66 12.15 1.50 34.93
C GLY A 66 12.02 2.90 34.31
N GLU A 67 11.65 2.99 33.03
CA GLU A 67 11.55 4.27 32.31
C GLU A 67 10.26 5.02 32.62
N PHE A 68 10.14 5.51 33.85
CA PHE A 68 8.97 6.28 34.33
C PHE A 68 8.71 7.55 33.52
N ALA A 69 9.68 8.04 32.73
CA ALA A 69 9.50 9.16 31.82
C ALA A 69 8.35 8.92 30.80
N LEU A 70 8.08 7.67 30.44
CA LEU A 70 7.01 7.29 29.50
C LEU A 70 5.60 7.47 30.09
N LEU A 71 5.47 7.67 31.41
CA LEU A 71 4.19 8.06 32.02
C LEU A 71 3.69 9.41 31.51
N ILE A 72 4.58 10.32 31.12
CA ILE A 72 4.21 11.64 30.60
C ILE A 72 3.47 11.50 29.24
N PRO A 73 4.03 10.83 28.21
CA PRO A 73 3.31 10.49 27.00
C PRO A 73 2.01 9.73 27.23
N VAL A 74 1.98 8.77 28.16
CA VAL A 74 0.77 8.01 28.48
C VAL A 74 -0.31 8.92 29.06
N ALA A 75 0.05 9.81 29.98
CA ALA A 75 -0.86 10.79 30.56
C ALA A 75 -1.44 11.72 29.49
N ILE A 76 -0.57 12.28 28.62
CA ILE A 76 -1.00 13.13 27.50
C ILE A 76 -1.90 12.35 26.53
N GLY A 77 -1.59 11.08 26.26
CA GLY A 77 -2.41 10.19 25.44
C GLY A 77 -3.78 9.93 26.05
N THR A 78 -3.85 9.69 27.36
CA THR A 78 -5.13 9.50 28.08
C THR A 78 -5.97 10.77 28.08
N LEU A 79 -5.37 11.96 28.05
CA LEU A 79 -6.12 13.21 27.87
C LEU A 79 -6.91 13.23 26.56
N MET A 80 -6.54 12.48 25.52
CA MET A 80 -7.37 12.37 24.31
C MET A 80 -8.73 11.75 24.58
N LEU A 81 -8.85 10.83 25.55
CA LEU A 81 -10.13 10.19 25.91
C LEU A 81 -11.13 11.20 26.48
N THR A 82 -10.67 12.32 27.02
CA THR A 82 -11.56 13.39 27.52
C THR A 82 -12.42 14.01 26.42
N ARG A 83 -12.09 13.79 25.14
CA ARG A 83 -12.90 14.20 23.99
C ARG A 83 -14.30 13.56 23.98
N TYR A 84 -14.46 12.37 24.54
CA TYR A 84 -15.77 11.71 24.63
C TYR A 84 -16.71 12.38 25.66
N VAL A 85 -16.18 13.24 26.54
CA VAL A 85 -16.96 13.97 27.55
C VAL A 85 -16.97 15.46 27.19
N PRO A 86 -18.09 16.03 26.70
CA PRO A 86 -18.15 17.41 26.20
C PRO A 86 -17.63 18.47 27.19
N LYS A 87 -17.82 18.24 28.51
CA LYS A 87 -17.37 19.16 29.57
C LYS A 87 -15.85 19.19 29.78
N ALA A 88 -15.15 18.09 29.49
CA ALA A 88 -13.70 17.94 29.69
C ALA A 88 -12.90 17.99 28.36
N ALA A 89 -13.58 18.08 27.21
CA ALA A 89 -12.97 18.05 25.89
C ALA A 89 -11.93 19.17 25.62
N TRP A 90 -11.92 20.24 26.41
CA TRP A 90 -10.86 21.26 26.31
C TRP A 90 -9.48 20.70 26.64
N MET A 91 -9.40 19.70 27.52
CA MET A 91 -8.14 19.10 27.98
C MET A 91 -7.46 18.27 26.88
N SER A 92 -8.22 17.75 25.92
CA SER A 92 -7.65 17.06 24.75
C SER A 92 -6.86 17.99 23.83
N ARG A 93 -7.04 19.32 23.91
CA ARG A 93 -6.32 20.29 23.07
C ARG A 93 -4.81 20.26 23.32
N TYR A 94 -4.37 20.03 24.56
CA TYR A 94 -2.95 19.88 24.88
C TYR A 94 -2.36 18.63 24.23
N ALA A 95 -3.10 17.52 24.26
CA ALA A 95 -2.70 16.29 23.59
C ALA A 95 -2.60 16.50 22.06
N PHE A 96 -3.57 17.20 21.46
CA PHE A 96 -3.49 17.55 20.04
C PHE A 96 -2.29 18.42 19.71
N ALA A 97 -2.00 19.45 20.51
CA ALA A 97 -0.84 20.30 20.30
C ALA A 97 0.48 19.51 20.37
N PHE A 98 0.59 18.58 21.34
CA PHE A 98 1.74 17.70 21.47
C PHE A 98 1.89 16.76 20.26
N ILE A 99 0.80 16.11 19.83
CA ILE A 99 0.80 15.20 18.67
C ILE A 99 1.16 15.93 17.38
N VAL A 100 0.58 17.12 17.15
CA VAL A 100 0.88 17.92 15.95
C VAL A 100 2.32 18.44 16.00
N GLY A 101 2.79 18.92 17.16
CA GLY A 101 4.16 19.39 17.33
C GLY A 101 5.19 18.28 17.12
N MET A 102 5.00 17.13 17.76
CA MET A 102 5.85 15.96 17.55
C MET A 102 5.76 15.44 16.11
N GLY A 103 4.53 15.33 15.58
CA GLY A 103 4.28 14.85 14.22
C GLY A 103 4.97 15.72 13.18
N ALA A 104 4.85 17.04 13.27
CA ALA A 104 5.55 17.99 12.41
C ALA A 104 7.06 17.94 12.63
N GLY A 105 7.51 17.88 13.89
CA GLY A 105 8.94 17.81 14.25
C GLY A 105 9.64 16.57 13.72
N LEU A 106 8.95 15.43 13.63
CA LEU A 106 9.48 14.21 13.01
C LEU A 106 9.27 14.19 11.50
N ALA A 107 8.13 14.66 11.01
CA ALA A 107 7.77 14.58 9.59
C ALA A 107 8.59 15.56 8.74
N ILE A 108 8.80 16.81 9.17
CA ILE A 108 9.49 17.82 8.35
C ILE A 108 10.93 17.38 8.05
N PRO A 109 11.78 17.02 9.04
CA PRO A 109 13.13 16.56 8.75
C PRO A 109 13.12 15.26 7.94
N ARG A 110 12.20 14.33 8.23
CA ARG A 110 12.11 13.07 7.49
C ARG A 110 11.75 13.28 6.03
N THR A 111 10.79 14.16 5.75
CA THR A 111 10.37 14.54 4.39
C THR A 111 11.52 15.20 3.65
N ILE A 112 12.24 16.15 4.27
CA ILE A 112 13.42 16.79 3.65
C ILE A 112 14.52 15.75 3.38
N SER A 113 14.89 14.95 4.37
CA SER A 113 15.95 13.96 4.23
C SER A 113 15.58 12.86 3.22
N SER A 114 14.32 12.44 3.15
CA SER A 114 13.89 11.32 2.31
C SER A 114 13.52 11.75 0.89
N PHE A 115 12.75 12.83 0.74
CA PHE A 115 12.27 13.27 -0.59
C PHE A 115 13.21 14.25 -1.27
N ILE A 116 14.05 14.98 -0.54
CA ILE A 116 14.97 15.95 -1.14
C ILE A 116 16.39 15.38 -1.14
N LEU A 117 16.99 15.19 0.04
CA LEU A 117 18.41 14.83 0.13
C LEU A 117 18.69 13.45 -0.45
N LYS A 118 17.92 12.43 -0.03
CA LYS A 118 18.08 11.08 -0.55
C LYS A 118 17.74 10.97 -2.03
N GLN A 119 16.74 11.68 -2.54
CA GLN A 119 16.42 11.68 -3.96
C GLN A 119 17.54 12.31 -4.82
N ILE A 120 18.20 13.36 -4.31
CA ILE A 120 19.40 13.93 -4.93
C ILE A 120 20.55 12.90 -4.88
N GLU A 121 20.79 12.29 -3.72
CA GLU A 121 21.82 11.26 -3.55
C GLU A 121 21.62 10.08 -4.49
N ASP A 122 20.41 9.53 -4.59
CA ASP A 122 20.07 8.40 -5.46
C ASP A 122 20.26 8.75 -6.95
N THR A 123 20.14 10.03 -7.31
CA THR A 123 20.40 10.51 -8.69
C THR A 123 21.90 10.68 -8.97
N VAL A 124 22.69 11.11 -7.97
CA VAL A 124 24.12 11.46 -8.15
C VAL A 124 25.06 10.29 -7.85
N ARG A 125 24.76 9.45 -6.86
CA ARG A 125 25.62 8.33 -6.42
C ARG A 125 25.98 7.38 -7.57
N PRO A 126 25.06 6.98 -8.48
CA PRO A 126 25.40 6.13 -9.63
C PRO A 126 26.32 6.80 -10.68
N LEU A 127 26.54 8.11 -10.59
CA LEU A 127 27.49 8.82 -11.45
C LEU A 127 28.91 8.76 -10.87
N LEU A 128 29.05 8.60 -9.55
CA LEU A 128 30.36 8.46 -8.90
C LEU A 128 31.03 7.13 -9.25
N SER A 129 30.25 6.08 -9.53
CA SER A 129 30.77 4.80 -10.02
C SER A 129 31.34 4.85 -11.45
N ILE A 130 31.11 5.94 -12.18
CA ILE A 130 31.71 6.20 -13.50
C ILE A 130 33.18 6.61 -13.35
N ALA A 131 33.54 7.25 -12.22
CA ALA A 131 34.88 7.73 -11.89
C ALA A 131 35.48 6.94 -10.71
N GLY A 132 35.48 5.61 -10.81
CA GLY A 132 36.06 4.72 -9.80
C GLY A 132 37.59 4.81 -9.74
N PRO A 133 38.22 4.21 -8.71
CA PRO A 133 39.68 4.22 -8.51
C PRO A 133 40.48 3.65 -9.69
N ASP A 134 39.88 2.74 -10.46
CA ASP A 134 40.52 2.01 -11.56
C ASP A 134 40.31 2.66 -12.94
N GLY A 135 39.80 3.90 -12.98
CA GLY A 135 39.58 4.68 -14.20
C GLY A 135 38.12 4.76 -14.67
N ILE A 136 37.90 5.34 -15.85
CA ILE A 136 36.56 5.58 -16.40
C ILE A 136 36.06 4.31 -17.09
N THR A 137 35.17 3.57 -16.42
CA THR A 137 34.52 2.40 -17.00
C THR A 137 33.16 2.81 -17.57
N PHE A 138 32.93 2.60 -18.87
CA PHE A 138 31.63 2.86 -19.50
C PHE A 138 30.98 1.54 -19.89
N SER A 139 29.96 1.13 -19.13
CA SER A 139 29.11 -0.01 -19.49
C SER A 139 27.88 0.49 -20.27
N MET A 140 27.78 0.08 -21.54
CA MET A 140 26.71 0.47 -22.46
C MET A 140 25.56 -0.57 -22.48
N SER A 141 25.08 -0.99 -21.30
CA SER A 141 23.98 -1.97 -21.21
C SER A 141 22.71 -1.32 -20.70
N LEU A 142 21.73 -1.13 -21.60
CA LEU A 142 20.39 -0.61 -21.26
C LEU A 142 19.57 -1.57 -20.41
N LEU A 143 19.93 -2.86 -20.40
CA LEU A 143 19.23 -3.91 -19.66
C LEU A 143 19.69 -4.01 -18.20
N ASN A 144 20.88 -3.48 -17.88
CA ASN A 144 21.37 -3.46 -16.51
C ASN A 144 21.00 -2.13 -15.85
N PRO A 145 20.13 -2.11 -14.82
CA PRO A 145 19.74 -0.89 -14.12
C PRO A 145 20.92 -0.13 -13.51
N ALA A 146 21.99 -0.84 -13.18
CA ALA A 146 23.22 -0.29 -12.62
C ALA A 146 24.24 0.17 -13.69
N SER A 147 23.85 0.22 -14.96
CA SER A 147 24.75 0.72 -16.00
C SER A 147 24.97 2.23 -15.89
N ASN A 148 26.19 2.64 -16.19
CA ASN A 148 26.63 4.03 -16.13
C ASN A 148 25.85 4.92 -17.13
N LEU A 149 25.37 4.33 -18.23
CA LEU A 149 24.52 5.04 -19.18
C LEU A 149 23.13 5.32 -18.60
N ASN A 150 22.51 4.38 -17.90
CA ASN A 150 21.19 4.59 -17.28
C ASN A 150 21.26 5.74 -16.26
N ALA A 151 22.34 5.80 -15.48
CA ALA A 151 22.59 6.91 -14.56
C ALA A 151 22.63 8.28 -15.27
N ILE A 152 23.31 8.37 -16.43
CA ILE A 152 23.36 9.60 -17.23
C ILE A 152 21.98 9.95 -17.80
N ILE A 153 21.23 8.97 -18.32
CA ILE A 153 19.86 9.19 -18.82
C ILE A 153 18.96 9.72 -17.70
N ILE A 154 19.01 9.13 -16.51
CA ILE A 154 18.22 9.56 -15.36
C ILE A 154 18.61 10.97 -14.95
N LEU A 155 19.91 11.29 -14.85
CA LEU A 155 20.37 12.64 -14.50
C LEU A 155 19.88 13.68 -15.52
N LEU A 156 20.02 13.40 -16.82
CA LEU A 156 19.56 14.29 -17.88
C LEU A 156 18.04 14.44 -17.86
N GLY A 157 17.31 13.35 -17.65
CA GLY A 157 15.85 13.34 -17.52
C GLY A 157 15.39 14.20 -16.34
N VAL A 158 15.93 13.98 -15.14
CA VAL A 158 15.61 14.75 -13.93
C VAL A 158 15.93 16.23 -14.13
N SER A 159 17.12 16.56 -14.64
CA SER A 159 17.53 17.95 -14.87
C SER A 159 16.61 18.65 -15.88
N SER A 160 16.25 17.94 -16.95
CA SER A 160 15.36 18.43 -18.01
C SER A 160 13.91 18.62 -17.53
N VAL A 161 13.42 17.74 -16.66
CA VAL A 161 12.09 17.86 -16.01
C VAL A 161 12.07 19.01 -15.00
N LEU A 162 13.12 19.16 -14.18
CA LEU A 162 13.24 20.29 -13.25
C LEU A 162 13.28 21.62 -14.01
N PHE A 163 13.99 21.68 -15.14
CA PHE A 163 14.00 22.85 -16.01
C PHE A 163 12.60 23.14 -16.58
N TYR A 164 11.86 22.12 -17.03
CA TYR A 164 10.48 22.29 -17.51
C TYR A 164 9.53 22.88 -16.46
N PHE A 165 9.65 22.47 -15.19
CA PHE A 165 8.85 23.03 -14.09
C PHE A 165 9.38 24.36 -13.55
N PHE A 166 10.55 24.80 -13.99
CA PHE A 166 11.14 26.06 -13.57
C PHE A 166 10.48 27.22 -14.34
N PHE A 167 9.36 27.71 -13.82
CA PHE A 167 8.58 28.78 -14.46
C PHE A 167 9.27 30.15 -14.52
N SER A 168 10.38 30.34 -13.79
CA SER A 168 11.08 31.64 -13.71
C SER A 168 11.96 31.96 -14.93
N ILE A 169 12.16 31.02 -15.87
CA ILE A 169 12.93 31.25 -17.11
C ILE A 169 12.01 31.14 -18.32
N GLU A 170 12.10 32.11 -19.22
CA GLU A 170 11.36 32.06 -20.48
C GLU A 170 11.91 30.95 -21.38
N HIS A 171 11.03 30.08 -21.84
CA HIS A 171 11.37 28.90 -22.63
C HIS A 171 11.62 29.23 -24.11
N SER A 172 12.64 30.06 -24.41
CA SER A 172 13.02 30.43 -25.78
C SER A 172 14.26 29.66 -26.26
N GLY A 173 14.34 29.43 -27.58
CA GLY A 173 15.49 28.79 -28.24
C GLY A 173 15.85 27.39 -27.69
N ALA A 174 17.10 27.22 -27.25
CA ALA A 174 17.62 25.95 -26.71
C ALA A 174 16.87 25.49 -25.43
N GLY A 175 16.37 26.42 -24.61
CA GLY A 175 15.57 26.10 -23.43
C GLY A 175 14.24 25.41 -23.78
N LYS A 176 13.65 25.72 -24.93
CA LYS A 176 12.44 25.05 -25.43
C LYS A 176 12.69 23.56 -25.73
N VAL A 177 13.87 23.23 -26.24
CA VAL A 177 14.26 21.84 -26.55
C VAL A 177 14.47 21.07 -25.25
N VAL A 178 15.21 21.64 -24.29
CA VAL A 178 15.43 21.01 -22.97
C VAL A 178 14.10 20.79 -22.25
N ALA A 179 13.18 21.75 -22.25
CA ALA A 179 11.87 21.56 -21.65
C ALA A 179 11.00 20.53 -22.39
N ARG A 180 11.05 20.49 -23.72
CA ARG A 180 10.32 19.47 -24.51
C ARG A 180 10.85 18.05 -24.23
N THR A 181 12.16 17.89 -24.07
CA THR A 181 12.76 16.64 -23.60
C THR A 181 12.21 16.26 -22.23
N GLY A 182 12.06 17.22 -21.31
CA GLY A 182 11.52 16.99 -19.97
C GLY A 182 10.06 16.51 -20.03
N ILE A 183 9.25 17.12 -20.89
CA ILE A 183 7.86 16.68 -21.13
C ILE A 183 7.84 15.23 -21.62
N LEU A 184 8.73 14.84 -22.54
CA LEU A 184 8.82 13.46 -23.02
C LEU A 184 9.15 12.49 -21.87
N PHE A 185 10.12 12.84 -21.02
CA PHE A 185 10.45 12.05 -19.83
C PHE A 185 9.27 11.92 -18.86
N LEU A 186 8.50 12.99 -18.65
CA LEU A 186 7.28 12.95 -17.84
C LEU A 186 6.23 12.03 -18.44
N MET A 187 5.98 12.11 -19.74
CA MET A 187 5.02 11.24 -20.42
C MET A 187 5.41 9.76 -20.30
N ILE A 188 6.70 9.43 -20.44
CA ILE A 188 7.21 8.06 -20.27
C ILE A 188 7.05 7.61 -18.81
N SER A 189 7.44 8.45 -17.84
CA SER A 189 7.34 8.12 -16.41
C SER A 189 5.90 7.91 -15.96
N PHE A 190 4.98 8.81 -16.34
CA PHE A 190 3.56 8.65 -16.04
C PHE A 190 2.96 7.44 -16.76
N GLY A 191 3.32 7.21 -18.03
CA GLY A 191 2.90 6.03 -18.77
C GLY A 191 3.33 4.73 -18.08
N ALA A 192 4.57 4.65 -17.59
CA ALA A 192 5.08 3.53 -16.82
C ALA A 192 4.35 3.38 -15.48
N ALA A 193 4.08 4.48 -14.75
CA ALA A 193 3.34 4.45 -13.49
C ALA A 193 1.91 3.93 -13.67
N PHE A 194 1.18 4.43 -14.68
CA PHE A 194 -0.16 3.92 -15.02
C PHE A 194 -0.09 2.44 -15.42
N GLY A 195 0.86 2.06 -16.28
CA GLY A 195 1.09 0.67 -16.68
C GLY A 195 1.33 -0.26 -15.49
N TYR A 196 2.13 0.19 -14.51
CA TYR A 196 2.40 -0.56 -13.28
C TYR A 196 1.14 -0.82 -12.46
N THR A 197 0.26 0.18 -12.32
CA THR A 197 -1.01 -0.02 -11.59
C THR A 197 -1.94 -1.03 -12.26
N VAL A 198 -2.00 -1.02 -13.60
CA VAL A 198 -2.80 -2.00 -14.37
C VAL A 198 -2.18 -3.39 -14.26
N MET A 199 -0.86 -3.49 -14.41
CA MET A 199 -0.12 -4.73 -14.26
C MET A 199 -0.32 -5.32 -12.87
N ALA A 200 -0.24 -4.52 -11.81
CA ALA A 200 -0.46 -4.97 -10.44
C ALA A 200 -1.85 -5.58 -10.23
N ARG A 201 -2.90 -4.93 -10.76
CA ARG A 201 -4.28 -5.47 -10.71
C ARG A 201 -4.42 -6.77 -11.49
N MET A 202 -3.87 -6.83 -12.70
CA MET A 202 -3.89 -8.06 -13.51
C MET A 202 -3.08 -9.18 -12.87
N SER A 203 -1.92 -8.87 -12.28
CA SER A 203 -1.08 -9.83 -11.56
C SER A 203 -1.80 -10.39 -10.32
N LEU A 204 -2.49 -9.55 -9.54
CA LEU A 204 -3.31 -10.01 -8.43
C LEU A 204 -4.44 -10.93 -8.90
N LEU A 205 -5.12 -10.59 -10.00
CA LEU A 205 -6.17 -11.43 -10.59
C LEU A 205 -5.61 -12.78 -11.06
N ILE A 206 -4.50 -12.78 -11.80
CA ILE A 206 -3.81 -13.99 -12.24
C ILE A 206 -3.43 -14.83 -11.03
N GLY A 207 -2.86 -14.23 -9.98
CA GLY A 207 -2.52 -14.94 -8.75
C GLY A 207 -3.74 -15.63 -8.12
N ARG A 208 -4.88 -14.94 -8.01
CA ARG A 208 -6.12 -15.55 -7.50
C ARG A 208 -6.62 -16.70 -8.39
N LEU A 209 -6.51 -16.58 -9.72
CA LEU A 209 -6.91 -17.65 -10.64
C LEU A 209 -5.95 -18.84 -10.59
N THR A 210 -4.64 -18.60 -10.50
CA THR A 210 -3.62 -19.64 -10.29
C THR A 210 -3.88 -20.39 -8.99
N ASP A 211 -4.18 -19.69 -7.89
CA ASP A 211 -4.57 -20.32 -6.62
C ASP A 211 -5.79 -21.24 -6.81
N LEU A 212 -6.84 -20.79 -7.52
CA LEU A 212 -8.02 -21.63 -7.80
C LEU A 212 -7.70 -22.86 -8.65
N ILE A 213 -6.78 -22.74 -9.61
CA ILE A 213 -6.32 -23.86 -10.45
C ILE A 213 -5.53 -24.84 -9.59
N GLU A 214 -4.58 -24.37 -8.78
CA GLU A 214 -3.78 -25.20 -7.89
C GLU A 214 -4.66 -25.97 -6.88
N PHE A 215 -5.61 -25.28 -6.26
CA PHE A 215 -6.56 -25.89 -5.32
C PHE A 215 -7.64 -26.74 -6.02
N SER A 216 -7.63 -26.87 -7.34
CA SER A 216 -8.44 -27.87 -8.05
C SER A 216 -7.82 -29.27 -8.02
N ASP A 217 -6.55 -29.41 -7.62
CA ASP A 217 -5.86 -30.69 -7.58
C ASP A 217 -6.40 -31.64 -6.49
N ASP A 218 -6.26 -32.94 -6.73
CA ASP A 218 -6.78 -34.01 -5.86
C ASP A 218 -6.12 -33.98 -4.47
N SER A 219 -4.88 -33.51 -4.43
CA SER A 219 -4.08 -33.33 -3.21
C SER A 219 -4.74 -32.47 -2.14
N TYR A 220 -5.62 -31.53 -2.54
CA TYR A 220 -6.33 -30.62 -1.63
C TYR A 220 -7.81 -31.01 -1.40
N GLY A 221 -8.28 -32.08 -2.04
CA GLY A 221 -9.68 -32.50 -1.98
C GLY A 221 -10.61 -31.74 -2.94
N ARG A 222 -10.07 -31.17 -4.03
CA ARG A 222 -10.80 -30.41 -5.06
C ARG A 222 -11.74 -29.28 -4.52
N PRO A 223 -11.31 -28.45 -3.55
CA PRO A 223 -12.15 -27.36 -3.01
C PRO A 223 -12.74 -26.45 -4.08
N THR A 224 -11.98 -26.11 -5.13
CA THR A 224 -12.45 -25.22 -6.19
C THR A 224 -13.71 -25.75 -6.87
N ILE A 225 -13.77 -27.04 -7.19
CA ILE A 225 -14.91 -27.65 -7.87
C ILE A 225 -16.13 -27.70 -6.95
N TRP A 226 -15.94 -28.19 -5.72
CA TRP A 226 -17.04 -28.31 -4.74
C TRP A 226 -17.63 -26.95 -4.35
N LEU A 227 -16.78 -25.97 -4.07
CA LEU A 227 -17.22 -24.64 -3.64
C LEU A 227 -17.83 -23.86 -4.80
N THR A 228 -17.34 -24.02 -6.03
CA THR A 228 -17.97 -23.39 -7.20
C THR A 228 -19.38 -23.94 -7.42
N LEU A 229 -19.57 -25.27 -7.36
CA LEU A 229 -20.91 -25.88 -7.49
C LEU A 229 -21.85 -25.39 -6.38
N LEU A 230 -21.36 -25.32 -5.14
CA LEU A 230 -22.13 -24.83 -4.01
C LEU A 230 -22.55 -23.37 -4.21
N ILE A 231 -21.61 -22.50 -4.60
CA ILE A 231 -21.87 -21.07 -4.77
C ILE A 231 -22.81 -20.82 -5.94
N VAL A 232 -22.64 -21.52 -7.07
CA VAL A 232 -23.59 -21.44 -8.20
C VAL A 232 -24.98 -21.91 -7.76
N GLY A 233 -25.09 -23.01 -7.02
CA GLY A 233 -26.35 -23.48 -6.45
C GLY A 233 -27.00 -22.43 -5.52
N ALA A 234 -26.22 -21.85 -4.61
CA ALA A 234 -26.67 -20.80 -3.71
C ALA A 234 -27.15 -19.55 -4.46
N LEU A 235 -26.44 -19.12 -5.51
CA LEU A 235 -26.85 -18.03 -6.39
C LEU A 235 -28.16 -18.30 -7.12
N VAL A 236 -28.36 -19.52 -7.62
CA VAL A 236 -29.62 -19.91 -8.27
C VAL A 236 -30.77 -19.86 -7.27
N VAL A 237 -30.56 -20.31 -6.02
CA VAL A 237 -31.59 -20.21 -4.96
C VAL A 237 -31.88 -18.75 -4.60
N LEU A 238 -30.85 -17.94 -4.41
CA LEU A 238 -30.99 -16.52 -4.06
C LEU A 238 -31.66 -15.72 -5.18
N SER A 239 -31.30 -15.97 -6.45
CA SER A 239 -31.94 -15.31 -7.60
C SER A 239 -33.40 -15.73 -7.78
N ARG A 240 -33.75 -16.99 -7.46
CA ARG A 240 -35.16 -17.45 -7.46
C ARG A 240 -35.98 -16.78 -6.35
N ARG A 241 -35.42 -16.60 -5.15
CA ARG A 241 -36.07 -15.87 -4.05
C ARG A 241 -36.27 -14.39 -4.38
N ALA A 242 -35.26 -13.73 -4.96
CA ALA A 242 -35.35 -12.34 -5.37
C ALA A 242 -36.39 -12.06 -6.48
N ARG A 243 -36.79 -13.09 -7.25
CA ARG A 243 -37.90 -12.99 -8.24
C ARG A 243 -39.29 -13.18 -7.63
N GLN A 244 -39.39 -13.71 -6.41
CA GLN A 244 -40.66 -13.96 -5.72
C GLN A 244 -41.10 -12.79 -4.84
N GLU A 245 -40.19 -11.85 -4.53
CA GLU A 245 -40.54 -10.58 -3.89
C GLU A 245 -40.96 -9.57 -4.97
N PRO A 246 -42.18 -9.01 -4.93
CA PRO A 246 -42.55 -7.92 -5.84
C PRO A 246 -41.64 -6.71 -5.57
N PRO A 247 -41.33 -5.88 -6.59
CA PRO A 247 -40.54 -4.68 -6.38
C PRO A 247 -41.24 -3.82 -5.32
N GLN A 248 -40.59 -3.59 -4.18
CA GLN A 248 -41.00 -2.53 -3.26
C GLN A 248 -40.71 -1.21 -3.96
N GLU A 249 -41.75 -0.60 -4.52
CA GLU A 249 -41.75 0.81 -4.88
C GLU A 249 -41.53 1.63 -3.60
N GLY A 250 -40.52 2.49 -3.62
CA GLY A 250 -40.15 3.40 -2.54
C GLY A 250 -38.97 4.28 -2.93
#